data_AF-C8WSU5-F1
#
_entry.id   AF-C8WSU5-F1
#
_cell.length_a   1.000
_cell.length_b   1.000
_cell.length_c   1.000
_cell.angle_alpha   90.00
_cell.angle_beta   90.00
_cell.angle_gamma   90.00
#
_symmetry.space_group_name_H-M   'P 1'
#
loop_
_entity.id
_entity.type
_entity.pdbx_description
1 polymer ?
#
loop_
_entity_poly.entity_id
_entity_poly.type
_entity_poly.pdbx_seq_one_letter_code
_entity_poly.pdbx_strand_id
1 'polypeptide(L)'
;MTDPLIISALKLARKARIDGNRAEVPVEEMLQLRQLVINEIIRLLVAFGWSETMHEKNRVAVYTKGKRDVWVPLDPTFADWGLRVTEVLQELFR
;
A
#
# COMPACT_ATOMS: atom_id res chain seq x y z
N MET A 1 -14.82 6.01 14.69
CA MET A 1 -14.92 6.04 13.20
C MET A 1 -14.21 4.80 12.69
N THR A 2 -14.87 3.93 11.92
CA THR A 2 -14.22 2.71 11.39
C THR A 2 -13.29 3.07 10.24
N ASP A 3 -12.08 2.53 10.24
CA ASP A 3 -11.05 2.82 9.24
C ASP A 3 -11.52 2.46 7.81
N PRO A 4 -11.46 3.40 6.84
CA PRO A 4 -11.82 3.16 5.44
C PRO A 4 -11.11 1.95 4.81
N LEU A 5 -9.90 1.63 5.26
CA LEU A 5 -9.13 0.47 4.83
C LEU A 5 -9.83 -0.84 5.24
N ILE A 6 -10.25 -0.92 6.51
CA ILE A 6 -10.93 -2.10 7.06
C ILE A 6 -12.26 -2.32 6.33
N ILE A 7 -13.04 -1.26 6.12
CA ILE A 7 -14.32 -1.35 5.40
C ILE A 7 -14.09 -1.86 3.97
N SER A 8 -13.07 -1.32 3.28
CA SER A 8 -12.78 -1.69 1.90
C SER A 8 -12.26 -3.12 1.77
N ALA A 9 -11.39 -3.55 2.69
CA ALA A 9 -10.92 -4.94 2.77
C ALA A 9 -12.07 -5.93 3.01
N LEU A 10 -13.00 -5.60 3.92
CA LEU A 10 -14.17 -6.44 4.18
C LEU A 10 -15.13 -6.52 2.99
N LYS A 11 -15.36 -5.40 2.29
CA LYS A 11 -16.16 -5.37 1.05
C LYS A 11 -15.53 -6.24 -0.04
N LEU A 12 -14.22 -6.14 -0.22
CA LEU A 12 -13.47 -6.93 -1.18
C LEU A 12 -13.56 -8.43 -0.86
N ALA A 13 -13.34 -8.80 0.41
CA ALA A 13 -13.44 -10.18 0.87
C ALA A 13 -14.85 -10.77 0.65
N ARG A 14 -15.91 -9.98 0.86
CA ARG A 14 -17.29 -10.41 0.60
C ARG A 14 -17.56 -10.69 -0.88
N LYS A 15 -16.90 -9.96 -1.79
CA LYS A 15 -17.07 -10.10 -3.23
C LYS A 15 -16.09 -11.07 -3.87
N ALA A 16 -15.12 -11.54 -3.11
CA ALA A 16 -14.17 -12.54 -3.56
C ALA A 16 -14.91 -13.84 -3.89
N ARG A 17 -14.72 -14.33 -5.11
CA ARG A 17 -15.13 -15.68 -5.48
C ARG A 17 -14.00 -16.63 -5.09
N ILE A 18 -14.33 -17.66 -4.32
CA ILE A 18 -13.36 -18.66 -3.88
C ILE A 18 -13.43 -19.85 -4.84
N ASP A 19 -12.33 -20.13 -5.54
CA ASP A 19 -12.14 -21.32 -6.38
C ASP A 19 -10.93 -22.11 -5.86
N GLY A 20 -11.21 -23.18 -5.11
CA GLY A 20 -10.20 -23.95 -4.39
C GLY A 20 -9.38 -23.06 -3.44
N ASN A 21 -8.06 -22.98 -3.68
CA ASN A 21 -7.14 -22.15 -2.90
C ASN A 21 -6.92 -20.75 -3.49
N ARG A 22 -7.75 -20.33 -4.46
CA ARG A 22 -7.64 -19.01 -5.10
C ARG A 22 -8.87 -18.17 -4.77
N ALA A 23 -8.63 -16.91 -4.49
CA ALA A 23 -9.67 -15.91 -4.37
C ALA A 23 -9.60 -15.00 -5.60
N GLU A 24 -10.65 -15.01 -6.41
CA GLU A 24 -10.81 -14.08 -7.52
C GLU A 24 -11.57 -12.85 -7.03
N VAL A 25 -10.99 -11.68 -7.24
CA VAL A 25 -11.55 -10.39 -6.83
C VAL A 25 -11.60 -9.45 -8.01
N PRO A 26 -12.64 -8.60 -8.13
CA PRO A 26 -12.71 -7.59 -9.18
C PRO A 26 -11.48 -6.68 -9.16
N VAL A 27 -10.84 -6.52 -10.33
CA VAL A 27 -9.58 -5.76 -10.47
C VAL A 27 -9.75 -4.32 -9.99
N GLU A 28 -10.85 -3.65 -10.34
CA GLU A 28 -11.11 -2.26 -9.93
C GLU A 28 -11.13 -2.10 -8.41
N GLU A 29 -11.78 -3.02 -7.69
CA GLU A 29 -11.87 -2.97 -6.23
C GLU A 29 -10.53 -3.29 -5.57
N MET A 30 -9.74 -4.18 -6.18
CA MET A 30 -8.37 -4.44 -5.73
C MET A 30 -7.52 -3.17 -5.91
N LEU A 31 -7.60 -2.48 -7.05
CA LEU A 31 -6.85 -1.24 -7.28
C LEU A 31 -7.25 -0.13 -6.30
N GLN A 32 -8.54 0.01 -5.99
CA GLN A 32 -9.01 0.94 -4.95
C GLN A 32 -8.42 0.62 -3.58
N LEU A 33 -8.42 -0.66 -3.18
CA LEU A 33 -7.83 -1.07 -1.91
C LEU A 33 -6.31 -0.82 -1.89
N ARG A 34 -5.59 -1.08 -2.99
CA ARG A 34 -4.16 -0.73 -3.09
C ARG A 34 -3.94 0.76 -2.91
N GLN A 35 -4.76 1.61 -3.52
CA GLN A 35 -4.64 3.05 -3.34
C GLN A 35 -4.83 3.49 -1.88
N LEU A 36 -5.81 2.89 -1.18
CA LEU A 36 -6.02 3.16 0.24
C LEU A 36 -4.82 2.72 1.08
N VAL A 37 -4.23 1.56 0.78
CA VAL A 37 -3.00 1.09 1.44
C VAL A 37 -1.84 2.05 1.22
N ILE A 38 -1.64 2.55 -0.01
CA ILE A 38 -0.58 3.54 -0.31
C ILE A 38 -0.77 4.80 0.54
N ASN A 39 -1.99 5.34 0.56
CA ASN A 39 -2.29 6.55 1.33
C ASN A 39 -2.03 6.36 2.82
N GLU A 40 -2.39 5.20 3.36
CA GLU A 40 -2.18 4.86 4.77
C GLU A 40 -0.69 4.67 5.11
N ILE A 41 0.07 4.03 4.22
CA ILE A 41 1.53 3.90 4.35
C ILE A 41 2.20 5.26 4.39
N ILE A 42 1.85 6.17 3.47
CA ILE A 42 2.39 7.54 3.44
C ILE A 42 2.08 8.26 4.75
N ARG A 43 0.82 8.16 5.23
CA ARG A 43 0.39 8.74 6.50
C ARG A 43 1.23 8.23 7.68
N LEU A 44 1.49 6.92 7.74
CA LEU A 44 2.30 6.30 8.78
C LEU A 44 3.78 6.70 8.70
N LEU A 45 4.35 6.76 7.50
CA LEU A 45 5.73 7.22 7.28
C LEU A 45 5.91 8.65 7.82
N VAL A 46 5.02 9.57 7.43
CA VAL A 46 5.05 10.95 7.94
C VAL A 46 4.87 11.01 9.45
N ALA A 47 3.91 10.25 10.00
CA ALA A 47 3.67 10.20 11.44
C ALA A 47 4.87 9.66 12.23
N PHE A 48 5.67 8.77 11.63
CA PHE A 48 6.89 8.24 12.21
C PHE A 48 8.14 9.06 11.85
N GLY A 49 7.98 10.26 11.28
CA GLY A 49 9.08 11.20 11.05
C GLY A 49 9.98 10.83 9.87
N TRP A 50 9.47 10.09 8.90
CA TRP A 50 10.11 9.95 7.60
C TRP A 50 9.79 11.16 6.72
N SER A 51 10.69 11.53 5.82
CA SER A 51 10.50 12.66 4.90
C SER A 51 10.60 12.19 3.46
N GLU A 52 9.71 12.65 2.60
CA GLU A 52 9.81 12.42 1.16
C GLU A 52 11.04 13.17 0.62
N THR A 53 11.95 12.45 -0.03
CA THR A 53 13.21 13.00 -0.57
C THR A 53 13.28 12.92 -2.08
N MET A 54 12.50 12.03 -2.70
CA MET A 54 12.41 11.91 -4.15
C MET A 54 10.99 11.50 -4.56
N HIS A 55 10.53 12.02 -5.69
CA HIS A 55 9.25 11.67 -6.29
C HIS A 55 9.41 11.49 -7.80
N GLU A 56 9.06 10.32 -8.33
CA GLU A 56 9.11 10.03 -9.76
C GLU A 56 7.70 9.91 -10.35
N LYS A 57 7.24 10.96 -11.03
CA LYS A 57 6.06 10.97 -11.93
C LYS A 57 4.83 10.20 -11.40
N ASN A 58 4.48 10.33 -10.13
CA ASN A 58 3.38 9.60 -9.48
C ASN A 58 3.48 8.06 -9.53
N ARG A 59 4.66 7.50 -9.83
CA ARG A 59 4.89 6.04 -9.83
C ARG A 59 5.52 5.58 -8.54
N VAL A 60 6.51 6.30 -8.05
CA VAL A 60 7.27 5.96 -6.84
C VAL A 60 7.63 7.24 -6.08
N ALA A 61 7.53 7.19 -4.76
CA ALA A 61 8.15 8.17 -3.86
C ALA A 61 9.15 7.47 -2.95
N VAL A 62 10.26 8.14 -2.64
CA VAL A 62 11.25 7.69 -1.67
C VAL A 62 11.10 8.49 -0.40
N TYR A 63 10.98 7.79 0.72
CA TYR A 63 10.94 8.37 2.06
C TYR A 63 12.22 7.99 2.81
N THR A 64 12.86 8.97 3.42
CA THR A 64 14.14 8.82 4.12
C THR A 64 13.99 9.12 5.61
N LYS A 65 14.66 8.32 6.45
CA LYS A 65 14.82 8.57 7.89
C LYS A 65 16.23 8.17 8.34
N GLY A 66 17.07 9.17 8.61
CA GLY A 66 18.48 8.96 8.93
C GLY A 66 19.25 8.44 7.72
N LYS A 67 19.79 7.22 7.80
CA LYS A 67 20.52 6.55 6.71
C LYS A 67 19.68 5.49 5.97
N ARG A 68 18.36 5.48 6.19
CA ARG A 68 17.44 4.49 5.64
C ARG A 68 16.49 5.14 4.67
N ASP A 69 16.24 4.42 3.57
CA ASP A 69 15.32 4.82 2.51
C ASP A 69 14.30 3.71 2.26
N VAL A 70 13.05 4.09 2.04
CA VAL A 70 11.98 3.19 1.60
C VAL A 70 11.32 3.71 0.35
N TRP A 71 11.02 2.79 -0.56
CA TRP A 71 10.44 3.09 -1.86
C TRP A 71 8.97 2.74 -1.82
N VAL A 72 8.11 3.76 -1.89
CA VAL A 72 6.66 3.62 -1.85
C VAL A 72 6.12 3.64 -3.28
N PRO A 73 5.54 2.54 -3.79
CA PRO A 73 4.87 2.55 -5.09
C PRO A 73 3.58 3.37 -4.97
N LEU A 74 3.50 4.47 -5.71
CA LEU A 74 2.34 5.35 -5.75
C LEU A 74 1.29 4.88 -6.77
N ASP A 75 1.72 4.10 -7.76
CA ASP A 75 0.86 3.48 -8.76
C ASP A 75 0.34 2.12 -8.25
N PRO A 76 -0.98 1.91 -8.07
CA PRO A 76 -1.54 0.64 -7.63
C PRO A 76 -1.37 -0.51 -8.63
N THR A 77 -1.00 -0.21 -9.89
CA THR A 77 -0.73 -1.18 -10.95
C THR A 77 0.76 -1.57 -11.07
N PHE A 78 1.62 -1.00 -10.23
CA PHE A 78 3.06 -1.27 -10.24
C PHE A 78 3.36 -2.79 -10.14
N ALA A 79 4.21 -3.31 -11.04
CA ALA A 79 4.40 -4.77 -11.20
C ALA A 79 4.81 -5.45 -9.88
N ASP A 80 5.74 -4.85 -9.14
CA ASP A 80 6.24 -5.38 -7.86
C ASP A 80 5.56 -4.76 -6.63
N TRP A 81 4.33 -4.24 -6.78
CA TRP A 81 3.64 -3.50 -5.72
C TRP A 81 3.62 -4.24 -4.37
N GLY A 82 3.30 -5.53 -4.38
CA GLY A 82 3.22 -6.33 -3.15
C GLY A 82 4.56 -6.50 -2.44
N LEU A 83 5.65 -6.69 -3.19
CA LEU A 83 7.00 -6.79 -2.63
C LEU A 83 7.41 -5.46 -1.99
N ARG A 84 7.24 -4.35 -2.73
CA ARG A 84 7.62 -3.00 -2.25
C ARG A 84 6.82 -2.57 -1.03
N VAL A 85 5.52 -2.83 -1.01
CA VAL A 85 4.68 -2.57 0.17
C VAL A 85 5.16 -3.40 1.36
N THR A 86 5.53 -4.66 1.16
CA THR A 86 6.06 -5.50 2.23
C THR A 86 7.37 -4.94 2.79
N GLU A 87 8.28 -4.46 1.94
CA GLU A 87 9.53 -3.80 2.38
C GLU A 87 9.24 -2.55 3.23
N VAL A 88 8.29 -1.70 2.81
CA VAL A 88 7.91 -0.51 3.56
C VAL A 88 7.30 -0.88 4.92
N LEU A 89 6.41 -1.86 4.97
CA LEU A 89 5.79 -2.33 6.21
C LEU A 89 6.84 -2.93 7.17
N GLN A 90 7.80 -3.69 6.65
CA GLN A 90 8.91 -4.21 7.44
C GLN A 90 9.73 -3.08 8.08
N GLU A 91 9.96 -1.98 7.37
CA GLU A 91 10.68 -0.82 7.94
C GLU A 91 9.85 -0.01 8.93
N LEU A 92 8.53 0.07 8.76
CA LEU A 92 7.63 0.77 9.68
C LEU A 92 7.47 0.05 11.03
N PHE A 93 7.57 -1.29 11.05
CA PHE A 93 7.34 -2.12 12.23
C PHE A 93 8.61 -2.80 12.78
N ARG A 94 9.79 -2.39 12.31
CA ARG A 94 11.09 -2.69 12.92
C ARG A 94 11.37 -1.76 14.10
#